data_AF-A0A954QC29-F1
#
_entry.id   AF-A0A954QC29-F1
#
_cell.length_a   1.000
_cell.length_b   1.000
_cell.length_c   1.000
_cell.angle_alpha   90.00
_cell.angle_beta   90.00
_cell.angle_gamma   90.00
#
_symmetry.space_group_name_H-M   'P 1'
#
loop_
_entity.id
_entity.type
_entity.pdbx_description
1 polymer ?
#
loop_
_entity_poly.entity_id
_entity_poly.type
_entity_poly.pdbx_seq_one_letter_code
_entity_poly.pdbx_strand_id
1 'polypeptide(L)'
;MLIVACTLAVPFASGQSTSHPIVPGFERFYAQSSGDVAAGELLIGELGCLSCHRAEAAIAARVLSKQAPILDHVGLRVRPEFLRAYLADPQKTKPGTTMPNLFSSVSEAERTEQVEALTHFLASTGSLLEGGPVTPAIRRGEQLFHTVGCVACHNPRREGSTQLSTSVPLPEMESKYSVPGLTEFLKNPLAVRLAGRMPHMNLDDTQAREIASYLLRNLEVASKLEYAYYEGNWDKLPDFDSLTPTSYGVSASFDVNVGRENSFAIVFRGRFRVEQEGNYVFHIGSDDGSRLKVDGHEVVTVDGIHPFSSGKGKIALQPGIHELEVQYFEGGGEQELKVEFQGKGIDRRALEYALVGSDDEQKATDRFQVDPTLAAKGKQLFSSIGCASCHQLRVDGKQLASERTAKPFAALVARGGCLSGTGAGVPRFHLNDAQSSSVAAAIKLLNNATTLPEKTPEQAITSTLIAFNCVACHQRGELGGVESGRNALFQSDQPEMGDEGRIPPHLTGVGSKLQPEWLKQVFDKGAKDRPYMF
;
A
#
# COMPACT_ATOMS: atom_id res chain seq x y z
N MET A 1 -27.83 11.72 -46.66
CA MET A 1 -28.84 11.78 -45.57
C MET A 1 -28.07 11.55 -44.28
N LEU A 2 -27.88 12.60 -43.49
CA LEU A 2 -27.03 12.62 -42.29
C LEU A 2 -27.46 11.55 -41.26
N ILE A 3 -26.53 10.72 -40.81
CA ILE A 3 -26.69 9.91 -39.60
C ILE A 3 -26.07 10.70 -38.45
N VAL A 4 -26.93 11.15 -37.53
CA VAL A 4 -26.56 11.92 -36.34
C VAL A 4 -25.91 10.96 -35.33
N ALA A 5 -24.63 11.19 -35.04
CA ALA A 5 -23.95 10.62 -33.89
C ALA A 5 -24.48 11.30 -32.62
N CYS A 6 -25.17 10.55 -31.77
CA CYS A 6 -25.61 11.03 -30.46
C CYS A 6 -24.57 10.64 -29.40
N THR A 7 -23.60 11.52 -29.20
CA THR A 7 -22.71 11.53 -28.03
C THR A 7 -23.49 12.14 -26.85
N LEU A 8 -23.99 11.29 -25.95
CA LEU A 8 -24.45 11.73 -24.63
C LEU A 8 -23.50 11.18 -23.58
N ALA A 9 -22.44 11.94 -23.31
CA ALA A 9 -21.71 11.85 -22.06
C ALA A 9 -22.58 12.49 -20.97
N VAL A 10 -23.17 11.66 -20.10
CA VAL A 10 -23.83 12.15 -18.89
C VAL A 10 -22.76 12.44 -17.85
N PRO A 11 -22.72 13.65 -17.25
CA PRO A 11 -21.83 13.92 -16.13
C PRO A 11 -22.38 13.18 -14.90
N PHE A 12 -21.66 12.16 -14.43
CA PHE A 12 -21.93 11.58 -13.12
C PHE A 12 -21.60 12.63 -12.05
N ALA A 13 -22.56 12.89 -11.16
CA ALA A 13 -22.37 13.73 -10.00
C ALA A 13 -21.28 13.14 -9.10
N SER A 14 -20.24 13.93 -8.86
CA SER A 14 -19.27 13.69 -7.80
C SER A 14 -20.00 13.65 -6.45
N GLY A 15 -19.99 12.51 -5.76
CA GLY A 15 -20.41 12.46 -4.34
C GLY A 15 -21.23 11.26 -3.87
N GLN A 16 -21.57 10.27 -4.71
CA GLN A 16 -22.17 9.04 -4.16
C GLN A 16 -21.08 8.10 -3.64
N SER A 17 -21.06 7.91 -2.31
CA SER A 17 -20.38 6.78 -1.67
C SER A 17 -20.84 5.49 -2.36
N THR A 18 -19.94 4.81 -3.05
CA THR A 18 -20.25 3.50 -3.66
C THR A 18 -20.55 2.52 -2.54
N SER A 19 -21.74 1.91 -2.58
CA SER A 19 -22.16 0.92 -1.60
C SER A 19 -21.72 -0.50 -1.97
N HIS A 20 -21.18 -0.69 -3.17
CA HIS A 20 -20.82 -1.98 -3.75
C HIS A 20 -19.30 -2.14 -3.96
N PRO A 21 -18.76 -3.37 -4.05
CA PRO A 21 -17.34 -3.61 -4.24
C PRO A 21 -16.89 -3.15 -5.63
N ILE A 22 -15.81 -2.37 -5.70
CA ILE A 22 -15.24 -1.88 -6.96
C ILE A 22 -14.24 -2.92 -7.48
N VAL A 23 -14.57 -3.50 -8.63
CA VAL A 23 -13.66 -4.34 -9.42
C VAL A 23 -13.39 -3.58 -10.73
N PRO A 24 -12.21 -2.95 -10.93
CA PRO A 24 -11.98 -2.04 -12.06
C PRO A 24 -12.35 -2.62 -13.43
N GLY A 25 -11.98 -3.87 -13.67
CA GLY A 25 -12.36 -4.57 -14.91
C GLY A 25 -13.87 -4.75 -15.09
N PHE A 26 -14.62 -4.94 -14.00
CA PHE A 26 -16.08 -4.97 -14.03
C PHE A 26 -16.65 -3.58 -14.30
N GLU A 27 -16.23 -2.59 -13.51
CA GLU A 27 -16.74 -1.21 -13.62
C GLU A 27 -16.53 -0.64 -15.03
N ARG A 28 -15.41 -0.99 -15.65
CA ARG A 28 -15.02 -0.45 -16.94
C ARG A 28 -15.68 -1.15 -18.13
N PHE A 29 -15.83 -2.47 -18.10
CA PHE A 29 -16.24 -3.24 -19.27
C PHE A 29 -17.64 -3.87 -19.13
N TYR A 30 -18.16 -3.97 -17.91
CA TYR A 30 -19.37 -4.74 -17.62
C TYR A 30 -20.40 -4.01 -16.76
N ALA A 31 -20.13 -2.79 -16.27
CA ALA A 31 -21.06 -2.05 -15.42
C ALA A 31 -22.46 -1.83 -16.04
N GLN A 32 -22.52 -1.71 -17.37
CA GLN A 32 -23.77 -1.56 -18.11
C GLN A 32 -24.40 -2.90 -18.54
N SER A 33 -23.69 -4.01 -18.33
CA SER A 33 -24.15 -5.36 -18.66
C SER A 33 -24.82 -6.00 -17.44
N SER A 34 -25.94 -6.69 -17.66
CA SER A 34 -26.57 -7.52 -16.62
C SER A 34 -26.64 -8.96 -17.08
N GLY A 35 -26.20 -9.88 -16.22
CA GLY A 35 -26.21 -11.32 -16.53
C GLY A 35 -25.12 -11.77 -17.50
N ASP A 36 -24.05 -11.00 -17.67
CA ASP A 36 -22.90 -11.41 -18.49
C ASP A 36 -22.08 -12.49 -17.75
N VAL A 37 -21.83 -13.62 -18.42
CA VAL A 37 -21.11 -14.76 -17.83
C VAL A 37 -19.64 -14.44 -17.57
N ALA A 38 -18.96 -13.76 -18.50
CA ALA A 38 -17.54 -13.43 -18.35
C ALA A 38 -17.36 -12.42 -17.20
N ALA A 39 -18.28 -11.46 -17.08
CA ALA A 39 -18.36 -10.55 -15.94
C ALA A 39 -18.57 -11.30 -14.62
N GLY A 40 -19.46 -12.30 -14.61
CA GLY A 40 -19.68 -13.15 -13.45
C GLY A 40 -18.47 -13.98 -13.05
N GLU A 41 -17.76 -14.59 -14.01
CA GLU A 41 -16.51 -15.32 -13.76
C GLU A 41 -15.42 -14.40 -13.19
N LEU A 42 -15.29 -13.18 -13.73
CA LEU A 42 -14.39 -12.16 -13.19
C LEU A 42 -14.72 -11.85 -11.72
N LEU A 43 -15.99 -11.62 -11.41
CA LEU A 43 -16.43 -11.33 -10.04
C LEU A 43 -16.24 -12.52 -9.09
N ILE A 44 -16.51 -13.76 -9.52
CA ILE A 44 -16.26 -14.96 -8.70
C ILE A 44 -14.77 -15.04 -8.31
N GLY A 45 -13.88 -14.71 -9.24
CA GLY A 45 -12.44 -14.66 -8.99
C GLY A 45 -12.02 -13.49 -8.10
N GLU A 46 -12.45 -12.28 -8.41
CA GLU A 46 -12.05 -11.04 -7.72
C GLU A 46 -12.62 -10.89 -6.30
N LEU A 47 -13.78 -11.50 -6.04
CA LEU A 47 -14.42 -11.53 -4.72
C LEU A 47 -14.04 -12.78 -3.92
N GLY A 48 -13.21 -13.66 -4.48
CA GLY A 48 -12.65 -14.82 -3.79
C GLY A 48 -13.70 -15.88 -3.42
N CYS A 49 -14.77 -16.03 -4.20
CA CYS A 49 -15.87 -16.95 -3.90
C CYS A 49 -15.40 -18.41 -3.71
N LEU A 50 -14.37 -18.81 -4.45
CA LEU A 50 -13.80 -20.17 -4.39
C LEU A 50 -13.00 -20.45 -3.10
N SER A 51 -12.72 -19.42 -2.29
CA SER A 51 -12.04 -19.57 -0.99
C SER A 51 -12.89 -20.31 0.04
N CYS A 52 -14.23 -20.20 -0.09
CA CYS A 52 -15.19 -20.95 0.72
C CYS A 52 -15.90 -22.03 -0.11
N HIS A 53 -16.28 -21.70 -1.34
CA HIS A 53 -17.01 -22.61 -2.21
C HIS A 53 -16.05 -23.44 -3.04
N ARG A 54 -15.53 -24.51 -2.44
CA ARG A 54 -14.61 -25.45 -3.11
C ARG A 54 -15.21 -25.93 -4.43
N ALA A 55 -14.48 -25.73 -5.51
CA ALA A 55 -14.87 -26.14 -6.85
C ALA A 55 -14.01 -27.31 -7.35
N GLU A 56 -14.51 -28.02 -8.35
CA GLU A 56 -13.74 -29.03 -9.06
C GLU A 56 -12.61 -28.40 -9.89
N ALA A 57 -11.61 -29.21 -10.28
CA ALA A 57 -10.39 -28.73 -10.92
C ALA A 57 -10.65 -27.89 -12.19
N ALA A 58 -11.65 -28.27 -13.00
CA ALA A 58 -11.98 -27.55 -14.23
C ALA A 58 -12.47 -26.12 -13.97
N ILE A 59 -13.33 -25.92 -12.95
CA ILE A 59 -13.81 -24.59 -12.57
C ILE A 59 -12.69 -23.79 -11.90
N ALA A 60 -11.92 -24.44 -11.01
CA ALA A 60 -10.80 -23.80 -10.32
C ALA A 60 -9.71 -23.31 -11.29
N ALA A 61 -9.45 -24.04 -12.38
CA ALA A 61 -8.51 -23.62 -13.42
C ALA A 61 -9.06 -22.49 -14.33
N ARG A 62 -10.39 -22.43 -14.50
CA ARG A 62 -11.05 -21.45 -15.37
C ARG A 62 -11.18 -20.05 -14.73
N VAL A 63 -11.39 -20.00 -13.42
CA VAL A 63 -11.63 -18.76 -12.66
C VAL A 63 -10.32 -18.26 -12.04
N LEU A 64 -9.88 -17.08 -12.48
CA LEU A 64 -8.67 -16.45 -11.95
C LEU A 64 -8.93 -15.88 -10.55
N SER A 65 -8.73 -16.71 -9.53
CA SER A 65 -9.03 -16.37 -8.15
C SER A 65 -8.01 -15.37 -7.58
N LYS A 66 -8.53 -14.33 -6.93
CA LYS A 66 -7.73 -13.35 -6.19
C LYS A 66 -7.59 -13.80 -4.74
N GLN A 67 -6.35 -14.09 -4.35
CA GLN A 67 -6.03 -14.33 -2.95
C GLN A 67 -6.20 -13.04 -2.13
N ALA A 68 -6.84 -13.15 -0.96
CA ALA A 68 -6.93 -12.03 -0.05
C ALA A 68 -5.56 -11.68 0.56
N PRO A 69 -5.37 -10.46 1.10
CA PRO A 69 -4.09 -10.04 1.65
C PRO A 69 -3.55 -10.99 2.75
N ILE A 70 -2.25 -11.24 2.74
CA ILE A 70 -1.55 -11.92 3.84
C ILE A 70 -1.61 -11.02 5.08
N LEU A 71 -2.03 -11.58 6.21
CA LEU A 71 -2.13 -10.89 7.50
C LEU A 71 -0.98 -11.19 8.45
N ASP A 72 -0.02 -12.01 8.04
CA ASP A 72 1.25 -12.20 8.77
C ASP A 72 1.82 -10.83 9.17
N HIS A 73 2.05 -10.64 10.47
CA HIS A 73 2.56 -9.41 11.07
C HIS A 73 1.78 -8.12 10.70
N VAL A 74 0.46 -8.21 10.47
CA VAL A 74 -0.37 -7.06 10.11
C VAL A 74 -0.28 -5.91 11.13
N GLY A 75 -0.05 -6.22 12.41
CA GLY A 75 0.15 -5.23 13.48
C GLY A 75 1.36 -4.31 13.26
N LEU A 76 2.36 -4.72 12.47
CA LEU A 76 3.50 -3.88 12.10
C LEU A 76 3.15 -2.79 11.09
N ARG A 77 1.99 -2.89 10.41
CA ARG A 77 1.69 -2.10 9.21
C ARG A 77 0.28 -1.51 9.15
N VAL A 78 -0.62 -1.88 10.04
CA VAL A 78 -1.99 -1.32 10.08
C VAL A 78 -2.33 -0.91 11.51
N ARG A 79 -2.87 0.31 11.65
CA ARG A 79 -3.34 0.86 12.93
C ARG A 79 -4.48 0.00 13.53
N PRO A 80 -4.43 -0.37 14.82
CA PRO A 80 -5.51 -1.11 15.47
C PRO A 80 -6.88 -0.42 15.38
N GLU A 81 -6.92 0.90 15.45
CA GLU A 81 -8.13 1.70 15.34
C GLU A 81 -8.80 1.53 13.97
N PHE A 82 -7.99 1.50 12.91
CA PHE A 82 -8.49 1.18 11.58
C PHE A 82 -8.97 -0.26 11.47
N LEU A 83 -8.23 -1.23 12.04
CA LEU A 83 -8.67 -2.63 12.04
C LEU A 83 -10.04 -2.77 12.71
N ARG A 84 -10.24 -2.13 13.86
CA ARG A 84 -11.53 -2.10 14.58
C ARG A 84 -12.64 -1.54 13.70
N ALA A 85 -12.46 -0.35 13.13
CA ALA A 85 -13.46 0.29 12.27
C ALA A 85 -13.77 -0.55 11.02
N TYR A 86 -12.72 -1.05 10.36
CA TYR A 86 -12.81 -1.80 9.11
C TYR A 86 -13.45 -3.17 9.32
N LEU A 87 -13.19 -3.86 10.43
CA LEU A 87 -13.86 -5.13 10.75
C LEU A 87 -15.34 -4.92 11.09
N ALA A 88 -15.70 -3.83 11.77
CA ALA A 88 -17.08 -3.51 12.11
C ALA A 88 -17.93 -3.23 10.86
N ASP A 89 -17.38 -2.45 9.92
CA ASP A 89 -18.02 -2.15 8.64
C ASP A 89 -16.98 -1.85 7.54
N PRO A 90 -16.62 -2.85 6.72
CA PRO A 90 -15.62 -2.69 5.66
C PRO A 90 -16.00 -1.65 4.61
N GLN A 91 -17.27 -1.64 4.15
CA GLN A 91 -17.71 -0.72 3.09
C GLN A 91 -17.78 0.72 3.60
N LYS A 92 -18.23 0.93 4.84
CA LYS A 92 -18.22 2.27 5.45
C LYS A 92 -16.81 2.81 5.62
N THR A 93 -15.87 1.97 6.05
CA THR A 93 -14.50 2.38 6.35
C THR A 93 -13.63 2.52 5.09
N LYS A 94 -13.84 1.65 4.08
CA LYS A 94 -13.20 1.75 2.77
C LYS A 94 -14.24 1.46 1.68
N PRO A 95 -14.93 2.50 1.18
CA PRO A 95 -15.88 2.35 0.09
C PRO A 95 -15.26 1.65 -1.13
N GLY A 96 -16.02 0.74 -1.73
CA GLY A 96 -15.56 -0.05 -2.86
C GLY A 96 -14.64 -1.23 -2.48
N THR A 97 -14.44 -1.53 -1.19
CA THR A 97 -13.63 -2.69 -0.81
C THR A 97 -14.24 -4.00 -1.30
N THR A 98 -13.39 -4.99 -1.56
CA THR A 98 -13.81 -6.36 -1.91
C THR A 98 -13.94 -7.27 -0.68
N MET A 99 -13.55 -6.79 0.50
CA MET A 99 -13.77 -7.53 1.74
C MET A 99 -15.25 -7.44 2.16
N PRO A 100 -15.95 -8.58 2.32
CA PRO A 100 -17.33 -8.56 2.77
C PRO A 100 -17.43 -8.24 4.26
N ASN A 101 -18.59 -7.76 4.67
CA ASN A 101 -18.93 -7.68 6.09
C ASN A 101 -19.27 -9.08 6.61
N LEU A 102 -18.50 -9.61 7.56
CA LEU A 102 -18.74 -10.93 8.16
C LEU A 102 -19.69 -10.91 9.37
N PHE A 103 -20.01 -9.71 9.88
CA PHE A 103 -20.81 -9.48 11.09
C PHE A 103 -22.18 -8.90 10.78
N SER A 104 -22.60 -8.89 9.52
CA SER A 104 -23.86 -8.26 9.11
C SER A 104 -25.12 -8.98 9.63
N SER A 105 -24.97 -10.20 10.16
CA SER A 105 -26.07 -11.03 10.67
C SER A 105 -26.08 -11.23 12.18
N VAL A 106 -25.14 -10.63 12.92
CA VAL A 106 -25.09 -10.71 14.40
C VAL A 106 -25.65 -9.44 15.04
N SER A 107 -25.96 -9.50 16.33
CA SER A 107 -26.39 -8.31 17.07
C SER A 107 -25.26 -7.26 17.15
N GLU A 108 -25.61 -6.00 17.38
CA GLU A 108 -24.61 -4.93 17.54
C GLU A 108 -23.66 -5.16 18.72
N ALA A 109 -24.18 -5.70 19.83
CA ALA A 109 -23.37 -6.06 21.00
C ALA A 109 -22.37 -7.18 20.66
N GLU A 110 -22.84 -8.25 20.02
CA GLU A 110 -22.00 -9.37 19.59
C GLU A 110 -20.95 -8.93 18.57
N ARG A 111 -21.33 -8.10 17.59
CA ARG A 111 -20.40 -7.50 16.62
C ARG A 111 -19.29 -6.73 17.32
N THR A 112 -19.65 -5.85 18.26
CA THR A 112 -18.68 -5.02 19.00
C THR A 112 -17.69 -5.89 19.75
N GLU A 113 -18.18 -6.90 20.48
CA GLU A 113 -17.35 -7.84 21.24
C GLU A 113 -16.39 -8.65 20.34
N GLN A 114 -16.89 -9.19 19.24
CA GLN A 114 -16.09 -10.00 18.31
C GLN A 114 -15.05 -9.16 17.56
N VAL A 115 -15.43 -7.97 17.12
CA VAL A 115 -14.53 -7.01 16.46
C VAL A 115 -13.41 -6.57 17.40
N GLU A 116 -13.72 -6.32 18.67
CA GLU A 116 -12.72 -5.94 19.66
C GLU A 116 -11.69 -7.06 19.86
N ALA A 117 -12.15 -8.28 20.12
CA ALA A 117 -11.28 -9.44 20.28
C ALA A 117 -10.39 -9.68 19.05
N LEU A 118 -10.95 -9.60 17.83
CA LEU A 118 -10.18 -9.71 16.58
C LEU A 118 -9.16 -8.59 16.42
N THR A 119 -9.51 -7.36 16.81
CA THR A 119 -8.60 -6.22 16.75
C THR A 119 -7.38 -6.46 17.64
N HIS A 120 -7.60 -6.89 18.89
CA HIS A 120 -6.53 -7.25 19.83
C HIS A 120 -5.65 -8.38 19.28
N PHE A 121 -6.26 -9.41 18.67
CA PHE A 121 -5.50 -10.49 18.06
C PHE A 121 -4.63 -10.01 16.89
N LEU A 122 -5.19 -9.27 15.94
CA LEU A 122 -4.43 -8.78 14.79
C LEU A 122 -3.34 -7.78 15.21
N ALA A 123 -3.62 -6.91 16.18
CA ALA A 123 -2.64 -5.99 16.76
C ALA A 123 -1.52 -6.74 17.51
N SER A 124 -1.79 -7.90 18.10
CA SER A 124 -0.77 -8.71 18.78
C SER A 124 0.30 -9.29 17.83
N THR A 125 0.09 -9.23 16.51
CA THR A 125 1.01 -9.80 15.51
C THR A 125 2.26 -8.96 15.25
N GLY A 126 2.34 -7.77 15.83
CA GLY A 126 3.52 -6.90 15.82
C GLY A 126 3.22 -5.47 16.26
N SER A 127 4.26 -4.70 16.56
CA SER A 127 4.15 -3.30 16.97
C SER A 127 4.36 -2.34 15.80
N LEU A 128 3.37 -1.50 15.52
CA LEU A 128 3.45 -0.45 14.50
C LEU A 128 4.54 0.57 14.87
N LEU A 129 5.42 0.89 13.92
CA LEU A 129 6.35 2.01 14.06
C LEU A 129 5.65 3.31 13.66
N GLU A 130 5.81 4.35 14.47
CA GLU A 130 5.32 5.69 14.17
C GLU A 130 6.40 6.53 13.49
N GLY A 131 5.99 7.33 12.51
CA GLY A 131 6.87 8.26 11.79
C GLY A 131 6.02 9.26 11.01
N GLY A 132 6.48 10.52 10.99
CA GLY A 132 5.78 11.61 10.31
C GLY A 132 6.20 11.78 8.85
N PRO A 133 5.32 12.36 8.01
CA PRO A 133 5.72 12.82 6.68
C PRO A 133 6.68 14.02 6.82
N VAL A 134 7.59 14.21 5.86
CA VAL A 134 8.46 15.39 5.80
C VAL A 134 8.21 16.21 4.54
N THR A 135 8.19 17.53 4.67
CA THR A 135 7.69 18.46 3.64
C THR A 135 8.40 18.34 2.27
N PRO A 136 9.74 18.27 2.19
CA PRO A 136 10.45 18.03 0.93
C PRO A 136 10.07 16.69 0.29
N ALA A 137 9.93 15.63 1.10
CA ALA A 137 9.50 14.30 0.64
C ALA A 137 8.05 14.29 0.13
N ILE A 138 7.15 15.13 0.65
CA ILE A 138 5.78 15.25 0.14
C ILE A 138 5.79 15.74 -1.31
N ARG A 139 6.61 16.75 -1.65
CA ARG A 139 6.67 17.28 -3.01
C ARG A 139 7.26 16.28 -4.01
N ARG A 140 8.38 15.63 -3.64
CA ARG A 140 8.99 14.59 -4.49
C ARG A 140 8.10 13.36 -4.60
N GLY A 141 7.43 12.98 -3.51
CA GLY A 141 6.44 11.92 -3.48
C GLY A 141 5.23 12.19 -4.37
N GLU A 142 4.79 13.44 -4.49
CA GLU A 142 3.75 13.82 -5.45
C GLU A 142 4.22 13.61 -6.89
N GLN A 143 5.43 14.08 -7.21
CA GLN A 143 6.01 13.88 -8.54
C GLN A 143 6.13 12.38 -8.85
N LEU A 144 6.74 11.61 -7.95
CA LEU A 144 6.89 10.15 -8.08
C LEU A 144 5.55 9.42 -8.21
N PHE A 145 4.51 9.84 -7.48
CA PHE A 145 3.17 9.23 -7.60
C PHE A 145 2.61 9.34 -9.03
N HIS A 146 2.94 10.42 -9.73
CA HIS A 146 2.63 10.56 -11.15
C HIS A 146 3.61 9.71 -11.97
N THR A 147 4.92 9.96 -11.84
CA THR A 147 5.92 9.42 -12.76
C THR A 147 6.16 7.92 -12.70
N VAL A 148 5.92 7.30 -11.56
CA VAL A 148 5.96 5.84 -11.40
C VAL A 148 4.68 5.19 -11.96
N GLY A 149 3.67 5.99 -12.31
CA GLY A 149 2.42 5.53 -12.90
C GLY A 149 1.36 5.11 -11.87
N CYS A 150 1.42 5.57 -10.62
CA CYS A 150 0.36 5.25 -9.63
C CYS A 150 -1.01 5.79 -10.10
N VAL A 151 -1.01 6.95 -10.77
CA VAL A 151 -2.19 7.58 -11.39
C VAL A 151 -2.83 6.76 -12.51
N ALA A 152 -2.13 5.74 -13.05
CA ALA A 152 -2.68 4.84 -14.05
C ALA A 152 -3.84 3.98 -13.49
N CYS A 153 -3.80 3.68 -12.19
CA CYS A 153 -4.81 2.87 -11.50
C CYS A 153 -5.54 3.62 -10.38
N HIS A 154 -4.88 4.59 -9.73
CA HIS A 154 -5.44 5.38 -8.65
C HIS A 154 -5.83 6.78 -9.13
N ASN A 155 -6.81 7.42 -8.48
CA ASN A 155 -7.09 8.82 -8.77
C ASN A 155 -5.96 9.71 -8.22
N PRO A 156 -5.63 10.82 -8.90
CA PRO A 156 -4.74 11.83 -8.34
C PRO A 156 -5.30 12.39 -7.03
N ARG A 157 -4.37 12.74 -6.13
CA ARG A 157 -4.66 13.24 -4.78
C ARG A 157 -4.61 14.77 -4.69
N ARG A 158 -4.35 15.46 -5.80
CA ARG A 158 -4.35 16.93 -5.88
C ARG A 158 -5.78 17.45 -5.88
N GLU A 159 -6.01 18.54 -5.16
CA GLU A 159 -7.31 19.21 -5.10
C GLU A 159 -7.79 19.58 -6.52
N GLY A 160 -9.09 19.39 -6.78
CA GLY A 160 -9.70 19.64 -8.09
C GLY A 160 -9.46 18.57 -9.16
N SER A 161 -8.73 17.50 -8.85
CA SER A 161 -8.51 16.39 -9.81
C SER A 161 -9.79 15.59 -10.06
N THR A 162 -10.06 15.29 -11.34
CA THR A 162 -11.17 14.43 -11.76
C THR A 162 -11.09 13.06 -11.10
N GLN A 163 -12.15 12.67 -10.39
CA GLN A 163 -12.26 11.35 -9.79
C GLN A 163 -12.97 10.41 -10.77
N LEU A 164 -12.29 9.34 -11.17
CA LEU A 164 -12.86 8.30 -12.02
C LEU A 164 -13.41 7.17 -11.15
N SER A 165 -14.61 6.70 -11.46
CA SER A 165 -15.24 5.53 -10.81
C SER A 165 -14.52 4.22 -11.12
N THR A 166 -13.75 4.19 -12.20
CA THR A 166 -12.90 3.07 -12.63
C THR A 166 -11.55 3.02 -11.90
N SER A 167 -11.22 4.04 -11.10
CA SER A 167 -10.00 4.04 -10.28
C SER A 167 -10.17 3.20 -9.01
N VAL A 168 -9.05 2.61 -8.58
CA VAL A 168 -8.98 1.99 -7.26
C VAL A 168 -8.95 3.08 -6.17
N PRO A 169 -9.93 3.12 -5.25
CA PRO A 169 -10.03 4.20 -4.28
C PRO A 169 -8.91 4.14 -3.22
N LEU A 170 -8.34 5.31 -2.94
CA LEU A 170 -7.44 5.58 -1.83
C LEU A 170 -8.20 6.47 -0.83
N PRO A 171 -8.80 5.91 0.24
CA PRO A 171 -9.44 6.71 1.28
C PRO A 171 -8.39 7.50 2.06
N GLU A 172 -8.79 8.20 3.13
CA GLU A 172 -7.87 8.78 4.11
C GLU A 172 -6.99 7.69 4.71
N MET A 173 -5.72 7.65 4.27
CA MET A 173 -4.77 6.58 4.57
C MET A 173 -4.13 6.76 5.94
N GLU A 174 -4.17 7.97 6.48
CA GLU A 174 -3.60 8.41 7.76
C GLU A 174 -4.22 7.63 8.93
N SER A 175 -5.52 7.32 8.81
CA SER A 175 -6.24 6.46 9.77
C SER A 175 -5.73 5.02 9.77
N LYS A 176 -5.13 4.56 8.67
CA LYS A 176 -4.79 3.15 8.42
C LYS A 176 -3.32 2.84 8.59
N TYR A 177 -2.45 3.67 8.06
CA TYR A 177 -1.02 3.41 7.95
C TYR A 177 -0.22 4.45 8.75
N SER A 178 0.95 4.04 9.22
CA SER A 178 2.05 4.97 9.52
C SER A 178 2.94 5.12 8.28
N VAL A 179 3.80 6.15 8.25
CA VAL A 179 4.78 6.29 7.16
C VAL A 179 5.64 5.04 7.00
N PRO A 180 6.28 4.46 8.05
CA PRO A 180 7.04 3.22 7.91
C PRO A 180 6.20 2.06 7.37
N GLY A 181 4.98 1.89 7.88
CA GLY A 181 4.11 0.78 7.46
C GLY A 181 3.67 0.88 5.99
N LEU A 182 3.44 2.10 5.49
CA LEU A 182 3.12 2.32 4.08
C LEU A 182 4.36 2.18 3.19
N THR A 183 5.51 2.69 3.62
CA THR A 183 6.80 2.53 2.90
C THR A 183 7.09 1.05 2.63
N GLU A 184 7.06 0.20 3.66
CA GLU A 184 7.32 -1.24 3.49
C GLU A 184 6.31 -1.92 2.57
N PHE A 185 5.04 -1.52 2.63
CA PHE A 185 4.03 -2.03 1.70
C PHE A 185 4.29 -1.59 0.25
N LEU A 186 4.70 -0.34 0.02
CA LEU A 186 4.97 0.19 -1.32
C LEU A 186 6.22 -0.40 -1.95
N LYS A 187 7.25 -0.70 -1.14
CA LYS A 187 8.48 -1.38 -1.59
C LYS A 187 8.17 -2.75 -2.18
N ASN A 188 7.35 -3.56 -1.50
CA ASN A 188 6.99 -4.88 -1.99
C ASN A 188 5.51 -5.21 -1.74
N PRO A 189 4.59 -4.71 -2.59
CA PRO A 189 3.16 -4.97 -2.44
C PRO A 189 2.82 -6.46 -2.54
N LEU A 190 3.60 -7.24 -3.29
CA LEU A 190 3.38 -8.66 -3.55
C LEU A 190 3.63 -9.52 -2.31
N ALA A 191 4.49 -9.09 -1.37
CA ALA A 191 4.66 -9.77 -0.08
C ALA A 191 3.36 -9.81 0.74
N VAL A 192 2.45 -8.85 0.51
CA VAL A 192 1.15 -8.76 1.20
C VAL A 192 0.00 -9.13 0.27
N ARG A 193 0.08 -8.81 -1.02
CA ARG A 193 -0.97 -8.99 -2.04
C ARG A 193 -0.44 -9.79 -3.22
N LEU A 194 -0.20 -11.07 -3.00
CA LEU A 194 0.33 -12.03 -3.99
C LEU A 194 -0.44 -12.07 -5.31
N ALA A 195 -1.71 -11.71 -5.29
CA ALA A 195 -2.60 -11.72 -6.44
C ALA A 195 -2.22 -10.72 -7.55
N GLY A 196 -1.27 -9.80 -7.32
CA GLY A 196 -0.68 -8.96 -8.38
C GLY A 196 -1.55 -7.84 -8.95
N ARG A 197 -2.73 -7.57 -8.37
CA ARG A 197 -3.61 -6.45 -8.80
C ARG A 197 -2.98 -5.07 -8.53
N MET A 198 -2.00 -5.03 -7.61
CA MET A 198 -1.03 -3.96 -7.50
C MET A 198 0.34 -4.59 -7.79
N PRO A 199 1.02 -4.23 -8.89
CA PRO A 199 2.29 -4.82 -9.24
C PRO A 199 3.42 -4.32 -8.32
N HIS A 200 4.58 -4.96 -8.41
CA HIS A 200 5.81 -4.42 -7.84
C HIS A 200 6.23 -3.20 -8.65
N MET A 201 6.27 -2.02 -8.02
CA MET A 201 6.57 -0.77 -8.72
C MET A 201 8.08 -0.49 -8.88
N ASN A 202 8.94 -1.42 -8.42
CA ASN A 202 10.40 -1.30 -8.46
C ASN A 202 10.95 -0.05 -7.76
N LEU A 203 10.26 0.37 -6.70
CA LEU A 203 10.66 1.49 -5.85
C LEU A 203 11.80 1.07 -4.93
N ASP A 204 12.79 1.95 -4.77
CA ASP A 204 13.74 1.85 -3.66
C ASP A 204 13.14 2.39 -2.35
N ASP A 205 13.92 2.33 -1.27
CA ASP A 205 13.52 2.77 0.07
C ASP A 205 13.12 4.26 0.10
N THR A 206 13.87 5.10 -0.60
CA THR A 206 13.69 6.55 -0.61
C THR A 206 12.43 6.91 -1.39
N GLN A 207 12.27 6.40 -2.60
CA GLN A 207 11.10 6.65 -3.44
C GLN A 207 9.81 6.15 -2.78
N ALA A 208 9.83 4.95 -2.17
CA ALA A 208 8.68 4.41 -1.46
C ALA A 208 8.29 5.30 -0.26
N ARG A 209 9.27 5.80 0.49
CA ARG A 209 9.05 6.70 1.62
C ARG A 209 8.50 8.06 1.19
N GLU A 210 8.98 8.60 0.08
CA GLU A 210 8.51 9.88 -0.44
C GLU A 210 7.04 9.78 -0.88
N ILE A 211 6.69 8.73 -1.64
CA ILE A 211 5.29 8.45 -1.99
C ILE A 211 4.45 8.24 -0.72
N ALA A 212 4.94 7.49 0.27
CA ALA A 212 4.24 7.30 1.54
C ALA A 212 4.01 8.64 2.26
N SER A 213 5.01 9.53 2.27
CA SER A 213 4.92 10.87 2.87
C SER A 213 3.88 11.72 2.14
N TYR A 214 3.82 11.68 0.81
CA TYR A 214 2.80 12.38 0.03
C TYR A 214 1.37 11.87 0.31
N LEU A 215 1.21 10.55 0.38
CA LEU A 215 -0.08 9.92 0.64
C LEU A 215 -0.56 10.13 2.08
N LEU A 216 0.36 10.36 3.01
CA LEU A 216 0.12 10.59 4.43
C LEU A 216 0.44 12.03 4.85
N ARG A 217 0.44 12.98 3.92
CA ARG A 217 0.84 14.39 4.16
C ARG A 217 0.04 15.12 5.24
N ASN A 218 -1.16 14.63 5.56
CA ASN A 218 -2.02 15.18 6.60
C ASN A 218 -1.84 14.44 7.95
N LEU A 219 -0.93 13.47 8.02
CA LEU A 219 -0.63 12.75 9.25
C LEU A 219 0.16 13.67 10.17
N GLU A 220 -0.47 14.09 11.26
CA GLU A 220 0.20 14.81 12.33
C GLU A 220 0.97 13.83 13.21
N VAL A 221 2.29 13.98 13.23
CA VAL A 221 3.18 13.26 14.15
C VAL A 221 3.92 14.29 14.96
N ALA A 222 3.99 14.08 16.28
CA ALA A 222 4.77 14.95 17.15
C ALA A 222 6.23 15.00 16.66
N SER A 223 6.78 16.20 16.51
CA SER A 223 8.20 16.38 16.22
C SER A 223 9.02 15.82 17.37
N LYS A 224 10.04 15.02 17.05
CA LYS A 224 10.89 14.33 18.04
C LYS A 224 12.35 14.75 17.99
N LEU A 225 12.68 15.62 17.03
CA LEU A 225 13.99 16.22 16.87
C LEU A 225 13.87 17.72 16.98
N GLU A 226 14.80 18.31 17.70
CA GLU A 226 15.16 19.71 17.57
C GLU A 226 16.35 19.81 16.61
N TYR A 227 16.46 20.90 15.86
CA TYR A 227 17.63 21.15 15.05
C TYR A 227 18.12 22.58 15.18
N ALA A 228 19.44 22.74 15.12
CA ALA A 228 20.13 24.00 14.93
C ALA A 228 20.69 24.02 13.49
N TYR A 229 20.41 25.10 12.76
CA TYR A 229 20.85 25.30 11.37
C TYR A 229 21.94 26.35 11.30
N TYR A 230 22.93 26.12 10.45
CA TYR A 230 24.12 26.95 10.30
C TYR A 230 24.40 27.19 8.82
N GLU A 231 24.95 28.35 8.48
CA GLU A 231 25.42 28.65 7.12
C GLU A 231 26.93 28.89 7.12
N GLY A 232 27.62 28.34 6.13
CA GLY A 232 29.07 28.45 6.04
C GLY A 232 29.65 27.53 4.97
N ASN A 233 30.93 27.73 4.67
CA ASN A 233 31.67 26.89 3.74
C ASN A 233 32.63 26.03 4.55
N TRP A 234 32.46 24.71 4.44
CA TRP A 234 33.26 23.75 5.15
C TRP A 234 33.71 22.64 4.20
N ASP A 235 34.92 22.15 4.40
CA ASP A 235 35.45 20.95 3.75
C ASP A 235 35.50 19.75 4.70
N LYS A 236 35.17 19.97 5.99
CA LYS A 236 35.06 19.00 7.08
C LYS A 236 34.05 19.49 8.12
N LEU A 237 33.55 18.58 8.95
CA LEU A 237 32.65 18.91 10.05
C LEU A 237 33.22 20.04 10.93
N PRO A 238 32.48 21.15 11.12
CA PRO A 238 32.94 22.23 11.95
C PRO A 238 32.88 21.89 13.44
N ASP A 239 33.59 22.68 14.24
CA ASP A 239 33.38 22.73 15.68
C ASP A 239 32.10 23.52 15.98
N PHE A 240 30.96 22.81 16.04
CA PHE A 240 29.64 23.40 16.27
C PHE A 240 29.51 24.13 17.61
N ASP A 241 30.33 23.81 18.61
CA ASP A 241 30.31 24.50 19.91
C ASP A 241 30.89 25.91 19.81
N SER A 242 31.69 26.18 18.77
CA SER A 242 32.26 27.50 18.46
C SER A 242 31.37 28.36 17.54
N LEU A 243 30.28 27.80 17.00
CA LEU A 243 29.42 28.44 16.02
C LEU A 243 28.10 28.92 16.64
N THR A 244 27.59 30.03 16.11
CA THR A 244 26.24 30.52 16.42
C THR A 244 25.26 30.02 15.34
N PRO A 245 24.18 29.30 15.70
CA PRO A 245 23.17 28.90 14.73
C PRO A 245 22.48 30.11 14.08
N THR A 246 22.22 29.99 12.78
CA THR A 246 21.41 30.94 12.01
C THR A 246 19.93 30.83 12.41
N SER A 247 19.44 29.62 12.67
CA SER A 247 18.07 29.38 13.11
C SER A 247 17.93 28.06 13.86
N TYR A 248 16.76 27.88 14.49
CA TYR A 248 16.37 26.65 15.16
C TYR A 248 15.02 26.18 14.63
N GLY A 249 14.75 24.89 14.75
CA GLY A 249 13.45 24.33 14.42
C GLY A 249 13.25 22.94 15.01
N VAL A 250 12.16 22.30 14.60
CA VAL A 250 11.83 20.92 14.98
C VAL A 250 11.54 20.09 13.74
N SER A 251 11.80 18.79 13.81
CA SER A 251 11.57 17.85 12.71
C SER A 251 11.06 16.50 13.21
N ALA A 252 10.33 15.79 12.35
CA ALA A 252 9.91 14.41 12.57
C ALA A 252 10.99 13.38 12.17
N SER A 253 12.00 13.78 11.39
CA SER A 253 13.13 12.93 10.96
C SER A 253 14.41 13.72 10.67
N PHE A 254 15.51 13.03 10.35
CA PHE A 254 16.79 13.62 9.95
C PHE A 254 16.76 14.17 8.52
N ASP A 255 15.85 15.11 8.23
CA ASP A 255 15.72 15.70 6.90
C ASP A 255 16.67 16.89 6.73
N VAL A 256 17.74 16.72 5.95
CA VAL A 256 18.72 17.77 5.66
C VAL A 256 18.19 18.83 4.69
N ASN A 257 17.10 18.56 3.97
CA ASN A 257 16.50 19.52 3.04
C ASN A 257 15.73 20.67 3.73
N VAL A 258 15.74 20.72 5.07
CA VAL A 258 15.37 21.93 5.81
C VAL A 258 16.42 23.03 5.64
N GLY A 259 17.64 22.67 5.21
CA GLY A 259 18.67 23.59 4.79
C GLY A 259 18.50 24.09 3.35
N ARG A 260 19.33 25.05 2.97
CA ARG A 260 19.45 25.52 1.57
C ARG A 260 20.21 24.50 0.72
N GLU A 261 20.36 24.75 -0.58
CA GLU A 261 20.96 23.76 -1.50
C GLU A 261 22.43 23.42 -1.24
N ASN A 262 23.25 24.38 -0.80
CA ASN A 262 24.70 24.16 -0.59
C ASN A 262 25.21 24.98 0.59
N SER A 263 26.39 24.65 1.11
CA SER A 263 27.12 25.47 2.08
C SER A 263 26.31 25.72 3.35
N PHE A 264 25.85 24.64 3.99
CA PHE A 264 25.13 24.69 5.25
C PHE A 264 25.52 23.53 6.16
N ALA A 265 25.15 23.63 7.43
CA ALA A 265 25.29 22.54 8.38
C ALA A 265 24.07 22.47 9.31
N ILE A 266 23.78 21.28 9.81
CA ILE A 266 22.66 21.02 10.72
C ILE A 266 23.14 20.16 11.87
N VAL A 267 22.69 20.49 13.08
CA VAL A 267 22.79 19.61 14.25
C VAL A 267 21.40 19.23 14.71
N PHE A 268 21.04 17.96 14.53
CA PHE A 268 19.82 17.37 15.09
C PHE A 268 20.09 16.87 16.50
N ARG A 269 19.16 17.15 17.41
CA ARG A 269 19.15 16.63 18.78
C ARG A 269 17.83 15.93 19.06
N GLY A 270 17.93 14.77 19.70
CA GLY A 270 16.78 13.95 20.03
C GLY A 270 17.09 12.98 21.13
N ARG A 271 16.09 12.15 21.44
CA ARG A 271 16.22 11.07 22.42
C ARG A 271 15.59 9.81 21.86
N PHE A 272 16.08 8.65 22.28
CA PHE A 272 15.48 7.36 21.93
C PHE A 272 15.49 6.42 23.13
N ARG A 273 14.59 5.44 23.15
CA ARG A 273 14.49 4.46 24.24
C ARG A 273 15.13 3.13 23.83
N VAL A 274 15.96 2.60 24.71
CA VAL A 274 16.53 1.26 24.67
C VAL A 274 15.78 0.39 25.67
N GLU A 275 15.17 -0.69 25.19
CA GLU A 275 14.40 -1.61 26.05
C GLU A 275 15.25 -2.75 26.64
N GLN A 276 16.34 -3.12 25.95
CA GLN A 276 17.19 -4.23 26.34
C GLN A 276 18.65 -3.80 26.38
N GLU A 277 19.35 -4.18 27.44
CA GLU A 277 20.80 -4.02 27.51
C GLU A 277 21.47 -4.77 26.35
N GLY A 278 22.47 -4.14 25.73
CA GLY A 278 23.28 -4.81 24.72
C GLY A 278 24.20 -3.91 23.92
N ASN A 279 24.88 -4.52 22.95
CA ASN A 279 25.64 -3.80 21.94
C ASN A 279 24.70 -3.35 20.81
N TYR A 280 24.71 -2.06 20.54
CA TYR A 280 23.99 -1.44 19.44
C TYR A 280 24.98 -1.00 18.37
N VAL A 281 24.64 -1.27 17.10
CA VAL A 281 25.42 -0.83 15.94
C VAL A 281 24.64 0.27 15.26
N PHE A 282 25.27 1.43 15.13
CA PHE A 282 24.74 2.57 14.40
C PHE A 282 25.40 2.65 13.04
N HIS A 283 24.61 3.01 12.04
CA HIS A 283 25.05 3.25 10.68
C HIS A 283 24.67 4.68 10.33
N ILE A 284 25.64 5.45 9.84
CA ILE A 284 25.39 6.78 9.29
C ILE A 284 25.91 6.79 7.85
N GLY A 285 25.15 7.39 6.94
CA GLY A 285 25.62 7.64 5.59
C GLY A 285 25.19 9.01 5.12
N SER A 286 26.05 9.66 4.35
CA SER A 286 25.85 11.02 3.87
C SER A 286 26.65 11.30 2.61
N ASP A 287 26.19 12.27 1.83
CA ASP A 287 26.96 12.83 0.71
C ASP A 287 28.23 13.49 1.23
N ASP A 288 28.13 14.50 2.10
CA ASP A 288 29.30 15.12 2.73
C ASP A 288 29.45 14.67 4.20
N GLY A 289 29.95 15.54 5.08
CA GLY A 289 30.32 15.13 6.44
C GLY A 289 29.13 14.96 7.37
N SER A 290 29.12 13.84 8.10
CA SER A 290 28.18 13.53 9.16
C SER A 290 28.83 12.84 10.37
N ARG A 291 28.28 13.10 11.55
CA ARG A 291 28.71 12.49 12.81
C ARG A 291 27.51 12.16 13.67
N LEU A 292 27.55 10.99 14.30
CA LEU A 292 26.60 10.59 15.31
C LEU A 292 27.27 10.47 16.68
N LYS A 293 26.65 11.11 17.67
CA LYS A 293 26.96 10.94 19.09
C LYS A 293 25.76 10.37 19.85
N VAL A 294 26.05 9.51 20.83
CA VAL A 294 25.07 8.96 21.78
C VAL A 294 25.56 9.25 23.19
N ASP A 295 24.73 9.87 24.02
CA ASP A 295 25.09 10.34 25.37
C ASP A 295 26.40 11.14 25.38
N GLY A 296 26.56 12.04 24.39
CA GLY A 296 27.76 12.85 24.20
C GLY A 296 28.99 12.12 23.63
N HIS A 297 28.97 10.79 23.51
CA HIS A 297 30.08 10.01 22.98
C HIS A 297 29.96 9.85 21.46
N GLU A 298 31.02 10.18 20.72
CA GLU A 298 31.09 9.92 19.29
C GLU A 298 31.07 8.42 18.99
N VAL A 299 30.09 7.98 18.20
CA VAL A 299 29.89 6.57 17.85
C VAL A 299 30.41 6.29 16.45
N VAL A 300 30.11 7.17 15.49
CA VAL A 300 30.51 7.03 14.09
C VAL A 300 30.60 8.41 13.42
N THR A 301 31.62 8.57 12.57
CA THR A 301 31.87 9.76 11.77
C THR A 301 32.21 9.35 10.34
N VAL A 302 31.64 10.05 9.37
CA VAL A 302 31.97 10.03 7.95
C VAL A 302 32.21 11.49 7.59
N ASP A 303 33.41 11.90 7.16
CA ASP A 303 33.74 13.33 7.08
C ASP A 303 34.53 13.65 5.82
N GLY A 304 34.44 14.91 5.40
CA GLY A 304 34.96 15.41 4.13
C GLY A 304 33.88 15.64 3.08
N ILE A 305 34.30 16.16 1.92
CA ILE A 305 33.45 16.26 0.73
C ILE A 305 33.57 14.98 -0.08
N HIS A 306 32.45 14.29 -0.34
CA HIS A 306 32.44 13.06 -1.11
C HIS A 306 31.04 12.77 -1.71
N PRO A 307 30.89 11.75 -2.58
CA PRO A 307 29.58 11.18 -2.87
C PRO A 307 29.05 10.37 -1.67
N PHE A 308 27.77 10.01 -1.67
CA PHE A 308 27.17 9.18 -0.62
C PHE A 308 28.07 8.02 -0.16
N SER A 309 28.53 8.11 1.09
CA SER A 309 29.36 7.12 1.76
C SER A 309 28.75 6.76 3.10
N SER A 310 29.08 5.59 3.65
CA SER A 310 28.54 5.14 4.93
C SER A 310 29.60 4.60 5.88
N GLY A 311 29.41 4.90 7.16
CA GLY A 311 30.18 4.41 8.29
C GLY A 311 29.30 3.62 9.23
N LYS A 312 29.94 2.89 10.15
CA LYS A 312 29.25 2.26 11.28
C LYS A 312 30.08 2.31 12.55
N GLY A 313 29.39 2.38 13.67
CA GLY A 313 29.97 2.40 15.00
C GLY A 313 29.21 1.50 15.95
N LYS A 314 29.85 1.09 17.06
CA LYS A 314 29.23 0.22 18.07
C LYS A 314 29.37 0.84 19.45
N ILE A 315 28.28 0.86 20.21
CA ILE A 315 28.24 1.31 21.60
C ILE A 315 27.42 0.34 22.45
N ALA A 316 27.79 0.17 23.71
CA ALA A 316 27.01 -0.60 24.68
C ALA A 316 26.02 0.33 25.37
N LEU A 317 24.74 -0.04 25.37
CA LEU A 317 23.67 0.76 25.97
C LEU A 317 22.93 -0.06 27.04
N GLN A 318 22.53 0.65 28.09
CA GLN A 318 21.67 0.12 29.15
C GLN A 318 20.20 0.36 28.80
N PRO A 319 19.24 -0.33 29.44
CA PRO A 319 17.83 0.02 29.29
C PRO A 319 17.57 1.45 29.80
N GLY A 320 16.87 2.26 29.02
CA GLY A 320 16.61 3.66 29.36
C GLY A 320 16.47 4.58 28.16
N ILE A 321 16.32 5.87 28.45
CA ILE A 321 16.35 6.93 27.44
C ILE A 321 17.79 7.39 27.27
N HIS A 322 18.23 7.49 26.02
CA HIS A 322 19.55 7.96 25.62
C HIS A 322 19.45 9.23 24.79
N GLU A 323 20.43 10.12 24.96
CA GLU A 323 20.54 11.35 24.16
C GLU A 323 21.21 11.06 22.82
N LEU A 324 20.75 11.76 21.80
CA LEU A 324 21.22 11.63 20.43
C LEU A 324 21.59 13.00 19.87
N GLU A 325 22.77 13.10 19.27
CA GLU A 325 23.18 14.25 18.47
C GLU A 325 23.69 13.77 17.11
N VAL A 326 23.07 14.24 16.03
CA VAL A 326 23.52 13.98 14.65
C VAL A 326 23.93 15.30 14.03
N GLN A 327 25.18 15.38 13.61
CA GLN A 327 25.76 16.54 12.95
C GLN A 327 25.92 16.24 11.46
N TYR A 328 25.69 17.24 10.61
CA TYR A 328 25.81 17.15 9.16
C TYR A 328 26.30 18.48 8.59
N PHE A 329 27.11 18.45 7.53
CA PHE A 329 27.36 19.61 6.67
C PHE A 329 27.24 19.22 5.19
N GLU A 330 26.85 20.20 4.37
CA GLU A 330 26.82 20.12 2.91
C GLU A 330 27.77 21.18 2.34
N GLY A 331 28.78 20.74 1.59
CA GLY A 331 29.71 21.56 0.84
C GLY A 331 29.21 21.88 -0.56
N GLY A 332 28.58 20.91 -1.24
CA GLY A 332 27.72 21.14 -2.38
C GLY A 332 27.53 19.94 -3.32
N GLY A 333 26.38 19.88 -3.98
CA GLY A 333 26.01 18.77 -4.87
C GLY A 333 24.63 18.21 -4.54
N GLU A 334 24.52 16.87 -4.55
CA GLU A 334 23.37 16.17 -3.97
C GLU A 334 23.52 16.13 -2.44
N GLN A 335 22.40 16.08 -1.73
CA GLN A 335 22.37 16.12 -0.26
C GLN A 335 21.49 15.01 0.30
N GLU A 336 22.12 14.04 0.96
CA GLU A 336 21.47 12.93 1.62
C GLU A 336 22.07 12.66 3.00
N LEU A 337 21.21 12.28 3.94
CA LEU A 337 21.59 11.80 5.27
C LEU A 337 20.72 10.61 5.65
N LYS A 338 21.36 9.49 5.96
CA LYS A 338 20.70 8.27 6.43
C LYS A 338 21.27 7.88 7.79
N VAL A 339 20.39 7.77 8.79
CA VAL A 339 20.75 7.35 10.15
C VAL A 339 19.97 6.10 10.51
N GLU A 340 20.67 4.99 10.76
CA GLU A 340 20.07 3.70 11.06
C GLU A 340 20.74 3.06 12.28
N PHE A 341 20.05 2.11 12.89
CA PHE A 341 20.59 1.33 13.98
C PHE A 341 20.05 -0.10 13.97
N GLN A 342 20.80 -0.98 14.61
CA GLN A 342 20.40 -2.36 14.90
C GLN A 342 20.89 -2.76 16.29
N GLY A 343 20.19 -3.70 16.91
CA GLY A 343 20.49 -4.13 18.27
C GLY A 343 19.77 -5.42 18.63
N LYS A 344 19.82 -5.78 19.91
CA LYS A 344 19.19 -7.01 20.40
C LYS A 344 17.67 -6.96 20.20
N GLY A 345 17.14 -7.83 19.35
CA GLY A 345 15.71 -7.87 18.99
C GLY A 345 15.26 -6.78 18.02
N ILE A 346 16.20 -6.04 17.40
CA ILE A 346 15.92 -4.95 16.48
C ILE A 346 16.75 -5.15 15.20
N ASP A 347 16.06 -5.56 14.12
CA ASP A 347 16.64 -5.54 12.78
C ASP A 347 16.99 -4.11 12.35
N ARG A 348 18.01 -3.97 11.50
CA ARG A 348 18.48 -2.69 10.96
C ARG A 348 17.33 -1.88 10.39
N ARG A 349 17.16 -0.66 10.92
CA ARG A 349 16.10 0.27 10.52
C ARG A 349 16.51 1.72 10.74
N ALA A 350 15.77 2.65 10.14
CA ALA A 350 15.94 4.08 10.34
C ALA A 350 15.75 4.46 11.83
N LEU A 351 16.68 5.27 12.35
CA LEU A 351 16.73 5.63 13.75
C LEU A 351 15.59 6.58 14.15
N GLU A 352 15.07 7.40 13.22
CA GLU A 352 13.95 8.30 13.51
C GLU A 352 12.69 7.59 14.05
N TYR A 353 12.51 6.32 13.71
CA TYR A 353 11.37 5.52 14.17
C TYR A 353 11.48 5.08 15.64
N ALA A 354 12.68 5.17 16.22
CA ALA A 354 12.94 4.86 17.63
C ALA A 354 12.98 6.11 18.53
N LEU A 355 12.89 7.31 17.93
CA LEU A 355 12.92 8.55 18.68
C LEU A 355 11.71 8.67 19.61
N VAL A 356 11.93 9.35 20.74
CA VAL A 356 10.91 9.71 21.74
C VAL A 356 10.92 11.21 21.97
N GLY A 357 9.74 11.84 21.93
CA GLY A 357 9.54 13.24 22.29
C GLY A 357 9.45 13.47 23.81
N SER A 358 9.40 14.73 24.25
CA SER A 358 9.15 15.12 25.66
C SER A 358 7.81 14.62 26.18
N ASP A 359 6.79 14.60 25.33
CA ASP A 359 5.41 14.25 25.69
C ASP A 359 5.09 12.76 25.46
N ASP A 360 6.04 11.99 24.93
CA ASP A 360 5.82 10.60 24.50
C ASP A 360 5.63 9.64 25.68
N GLU A 361 6.08 9.97 26.90
CA GLU A 361 5.76 9.17 28.10
C GLU A 361 4.27 9.22 28.45
N GLN A 362 3.62 10.38 28.27
CA GLN A 362 2.20 10.58 28.54
C GLN A 362 1.31 10.06 27.39
N LYS A 363 1.77 10.15 26.13
CA LYS A 363 1.03 9.60 24.98
C LYS A 363 1.22 8.09 24.79
N ALA A 364 2.29 7.49 25.33
CA ALA A 364 2.49 6.05 25.31
C ALA A 364 1.39 5.30 26.10
N THR A 365 0.82 5.91 27.14
CA THR A 365 -0.31 5.34 27.88
C THR A 365 -1.63 5.38 27.12
N ASP A 366 -1.78 6.27 26.13
CA ASP A 366 -2.99 6.40 25.29
C ASP A 366 -2.96 5.52 24.03
N ARG A 367 -1.82 4.89 23.72
CA ARG A 367 -1.69 3.97 22.58
C ARG A 367 -2.48 2.68 22.84
N PHE A 368 -3.03 2.11 21.77
CA PHE A 368 -3.73 0.82 21.86
C PHE A 368 -2.85 -0.24 22.54
N GLN A 369 -3.31 -0.74 23.68
CA GLN A 369 -2.63 -1.79 24.43
C GLN A 369 -3.29 -3.14 24.14
N VAL A 370 -2.49 -4.10 23.73
CA VAL A 370 -2.98 -5.46 23.47
C VAL A 370 -3.32 -6.15 24.79
N ASP A 371 -4.62 -6.31 25.07
CA ASP A 371 -5.13 -7.29 26.04
C ASP A 371 -4.90 -8.73 25.54
N PRO A 372 -4.09 -9.54 26.26
CA PRO A 372 -3.80 -10.92 25.87
C PRO A 372 -5.01 -11.86 25.89
N THR A 373 -5.98 -11.62 26.77
CA THR A 373 -7.22 -12.41 26.89
C THR A 373 -8.09 -12.19 25.67
N LEU A 374 -8.27 -10.93 25.26
CA LEU A 374 -8.99 -10.58 24.04
C LEU A 374 -8.26 -11.09 22.80
N ALA A 375 -6.93 -11.01 22.76
CA ALA A 375 -6.14 -11.55 21.65
C ALA A 375 -6.30 -13.08 21.51
N ALA A 376 -6.31 -13.82 22.62
CA ALA A 376 -6.55 -15.26 22.60
C ALA A 376 -7.96 -15.61 22.07
N LYS A 377 -8.97 -14.85 22.49
CA LYS A 377 -10.34 -14.99 21.96
C LYS A 377 -10.43 -14.62 20.48
N GLY A 378 -9.77 -13.54 20.07
CA GLY A 378 -9.72 -13.11 18.67
C GLY A 378 -9.07 -14.16 17.76
N LYS A 379 -8.03 -14.86 18.23
CA LYS A 379 -7.41 -15.98 17.50
C LYS A 379 -8.41 -17.11 17.21
N GLN A 380 -9.25 -17.47 18.18
CA GLN A 380 -10.30 -18.46 18.01
C GLN A 380 -11.36 -17.96 17.01
N LEU A 381 -11.84 -16.73 17.19
CA LEU A 381 -12.81 -16.07 16.31
C LEU A 381 -12.34 -15.98 14.86
N PHE A 382 -11.05 -15.73 14.62
CA PHE A 382 -10.46 -15.66 13.28
C PHE A 382 -10.71 -16.95 12.47
N SER A 383 -10.65 -18.10 13.16
CA SER A 383 -10.85 -19.42 12.56
C SER A 383 -12.34 -19.74 12.42
N SER A 384 -13.14 -19.48 13.46
CA SER A 384 -14.57 -19.86 13.49
C SER A 384 -15.48 -18.98 12.63
N ILE A 385 -15.19 -17.68 12.52
CA ILE A 385 -15.92 -16.76 11.63
C ILE A 385 -15.55 -17.00 10.16
N GLY A 386 -14.38 -17.62 9.92
CA GLY A 386 -13.89 -17.99 8.59
C GLY A 386 -12.98 -16.94 7.94
N CYS A 387 -12.34 -16.06 8.70
CA CYS A 387 -11.32 -15.15 8.17
C CYS A 387 -10.20 -15.92 7.48
N ALA A 388 -9.80 -17.05 8.07
CA ALA A 388 -8.81 -17.98 7.54
C ALA A 388 -9.22 -18.69 6.23
N SER A 389 -10.49 -18.58 5.79
CA SER A 389 -10.87 -19.10 4.47
C SER A 389 -10.21 -18.31 3.35
N CYS A 390 -10.06 -16.99 3.53
CA CYS A 390 -9.53 -16.08 2.53
C CYS A 390 -8.11 -15.61 2.86
N HIS A 391 -7.83 -15.35 4.14
CA HIS A 391 -6.59 -14.75 4.60
C HIS A 391 -5.57 -15.79 5.08
N GLN A 392 -4.33 -15.63 4.60
CA GLN A 392 -3.18 -16.27 5.23
C GLN A 392 -2.85 -15.53 6.53
N LEU A 393 -2.65 -16.27 7.62
CA LEU A 393 -2.18 -15.75 8.90
C LEU A 393 -1.47 -16.88 9.66
N ARG A 394 -0.18 -16.71 9.90
CA ARG A 394 0.64 -17.64 10.68
C ARG A 394 0.80 -17.17 12.11
N VAL A 395 0.67 -18.10 13.04
CA VAL A 395 1.00 -17.92 14.46
C VAL A 395 1.99 -19.03 14.83
N ASP A 396 3.13 -18.65 15.40
CA ASP A 396 4.23 -19.58 15.74
C ASP A 396 4.67 -20.44 14.53
N GLY A 397 4.71 -19.80 13.35
CA GLY A 397 5.07 -20.44 12.07
C GLY A 397 3.99 -21.33 11.45
N LYS A 398 2.82 -21.50 12.10
CA LYS A 398 1.73 -22.36 11.60
C LYS A 398 0.58 -21.52 11.05
N GLN A 399 0.13 -21.86 9.84
CA GLN A 399 -1.05 -21.26 9.22
C GLN A 399 -2.31 -21.61 10.01
N LEU A 400 -3.12 -20.60 10.35
CA LEU A 400 -4.45 -20.81 10.91
C LEU A 400 -5.40 -21.36 9.84
N ALA A 401 -6.17 -22.37 10.22
CA ALA A 401 -7.17 -22.99 9.35
C ALA A 401 -8.56 -22.42 9.64
N SER A 402 -9.41 -22.36 8.62
CA SER A 402 -10.81 -22.01 8.79
C SER A 402 -11.59 -23.18 9.36
N GLU A 403 -12.44 -22.92 10.34
CA GLU A 403 -13.42 -23.89 10.85
C GLU A 403 -14.77 -23.75 10.13
N ARG A 404 -14.94 -22.67 9.36
CA ARG A 404 -16.17 -22.39 8.63
C ARG A 404 -16.28 -23.25 7.37
N THR A 405 -17.29 -24.10 7.33
CA THR A 405 -17.65 -24.87 6.14
C THR A 405 -18.69 -24.15 5.30
N ALA A 406 -18.53 -24.16 3.97
CA ALA A 406 -19.54 -23.67 3.03
C ALA A 406 -19.94 -24.78 2.04
N LYS A 407 -21.09 -24.61 1.39
CA LYS A 407 -21.54 -25.53 0.33
C LYS A 407 -20.46 -25.61 -0.77
N PRO A 408 -20.17 -26.80 -1.33
CA PRO A 408 -19.29 -26.88 -2.50
C PRO A 408 -19.90 -26.09 -3.66
N PHE A 409 -19.06 -25.65 -4.61
CA PHE A 409 -19.50 -24.79 -5.72
C PHE A 409 -20.64 -25.42 -6.54
N ALA A 410 -20.57 -26.73 -6.78
CA ALA A 410 -21.59 -27.51 -7.49
C ALA A 410 -22.97 -27.49 -6.82
N ALA A 411 -23.05 -27.21 -5.51
CA ALA A 411 -24.29 -27.10 -4.76
C ALA A 411 -24.83 -25.66 -4.64
N LEU A 412 -24.19 -24.70 -5.33
CA LEU A 412 -24.65 -23.32 -5.38
C LEU A 412 -25.84 -23.16 -6.31
N VAL A 413 -26.76 -22.31 -5.88
CA VAL A 413 -27.93 -21.89 -6.66
C VAL A 413 -27.73 -20.45 -7.13
N ALA A 414 -28.27 -20.11 -8.29
CA ALA A 414 -28.10 -18.80 -8.93
C ALA A 414 -28.87 -17.65 -8.23
N ARG A 415 -29.52 -17.90 -7.08
CA ARG A 415 -30.25 -16.90 -6.28
C ARG A 415 -30.20 -17.27 -4.79
N GLY A 416 -30.14 -16.28 -3.91
CA GLY A 416 -30.09 -16.49 -2.45
C GLY A 416 -28.67 -16.39 -1.86
N GLY A 417 -28.56 -16.56 -0.54
CA GLY A 417 -27.28 -16.47 0.18
C GLY A 417 -26.60 -15.12 -0.02
N CYS A 418 -25.31 -15.13 -0.37
CA CYS A 418 -24.54 -13.90 -0.62
C CYS A 418 -25.10 -13.04 -1.78
N LEU A 419 -25.89 -13.64 -2.69
CA LEU A 419 -26.50 -12.93 -3.83
C LEU A 419 -27.83 -12.26 -3.49
N SER A 420 -28.42 -12.52 -2.31
CA SER A 420 -29.68 -11.86 -1.91
C SER A 420 -29.48 -10.54 -1.17
N GLY A 421 -28.25 -10.19 -0.80
CA GLY A 421 -27.94 -9.01 0.03
C GLY A 421 -28.38 -9.10 1.51
N THR A 422 -29.35 -9.97 1.81
CA THR A 422 -30.02 -10.10 3.13
C THR A 422 -29.87 -11.49 3.76
N GLY A 423 -29.07 -12.39 3.18
CA GLY A 423 -28.89 -13.74 3.72
C GLY A 423 -28.36 -13.73 5.16
N ALA A 424 -29.03 -14.48 6.04
CA ALA A 424 -28.55 -14.68 7.41
C ALA A 424 -27.35 -15.64 7.42
N GLY A 425 -26.35 -15.35 8.26
CA GLY A 425 -25.19 -16.24 8.46
C GLY A 425 -24.27 -16.37 7.25
N VAL A 426 -24.29 -15.42 6.31
CA VAL A 426 -23.39 -15.37 5.14
C VAL A 426 -22.67 -14.01 5.07
N PRO A 427 -21.45 -13.96 4.50
CA PRO A 427 -20.76 -12.69 4.26
C PRO A 427 -21.60 -11.74 3.39
N ARG A 428 -21.69 -10.46 3.76
CA ARG A 428 -22.35 -9.43 2.96
C ARG A 428 -21.34 -8.66 2.11
N PHE A 429 -21.36 -8.94 0.81
CA PHE A 429 -20.53 -8.24 -0.18
C PHE A 429 -21.08 -6.89 -0.63
N HIS A 430 -22.37 -6.63 -0.43
CA HIS A 430 -23.08 -5.44 -0.95
C HIS A 430 -23.06 -5.34 -2.48
N LEU A 431 -23.23 -6.47 -3.17
CA LEU A 431 -23.30 -6.49 -4.63
C LEU A 431 -24.49 -5.66 -5.13
N ASN A 432 -24.26 -4.89 -6.20
CA ASN A 432 -25.36 -4.26 -6.93
C ASN A 432 -26.07 -5.28 -7.86
N ASP A 433 -27.15 -4.86 -8.52
CA ASP A 433 -27.97 -5.74 -9.35
C ASP A 433 -27.22 -6.32 -10.55
N ALA A 434 -26.37 -5.51 -11.20
CA ALA A 434 -25.56 -5.95 -12.35
C ALA A 434 -24.53 -7.00 -11.92
N GLN A 435 -23.86 -6.79 -10.80
CA GLN A 435 -22.89 -7.73 -10.22
C GLN A 435 -23.58 -9.03 -9.80
N SER A 436 -24.67 -8.94 -9.03
CA SER A 436 -25.41 -10.11 -8.55
C SER A 436 -25.95 -10.96 -9.71
N SER A 437 -26.51 -10.31 -10.73
CA SER A 437 -27.06 -10.99 -11.92
C SER A 437 -25.97 -11.67 -12.75
N SER A 438 -24.80 -11.04 -12.88
CA SER A 438 -23.67 -11.61 -13.62
C SER A 438 -23.07 -12.82 -12.89
N VAL A 439 -22.89 -12.73 -11.56
CA VAL A 439 -22.45 -13.89 -10.75
C VAL A 439 -23.46 -15.03 -10.84
N ALA A 440 -24.76 -14.74 -10.76
CA ALA A 440 -25.82 -15.73 -10.94
C ALA A 440 -25.74 -16.44 -12.31
N ALA A 441 -25.52 -15.68 -13.38
CA ALA A 441 -25.38 -16.24 -14.73
C ALA A 441 -24.15 -17.16 -14.84
N ALA A 442 -23.01 -16.75 -14.27
CA ALA A 442 -21.81 -17.57 -14.25
C ALA A 442 -22.01 -18.87 -13.44
N ILE A 443 -22.60 -18.81 -12.23
CA ILE A 443 -22.91 -20.01 -11.44
C ILE A 443 -23.80 -20.97 -12.25
N LYS A 444 -24.84 -20.44 -12.92
CA LYS A 444 -25.75 -21.25 -13.74
C LYS A 444 -25.03 -21.95 -14.89
N LEU A 445 -24.11 -21.28 -15.58
CA LEU A 445 -23.32 -21.93 -16.63
C LEU A 445 -22.38 -22.99 -16.04
N LEU A 446 -21.62 -22.61 -15.01
CA LEU A 446 -20.57 -23.44 -14.44
C LEU A 446 -21.11 -24.72 -13.76
N ASN A 447 -22.31 -24.67 -13.16
CA ASN A 447 -22.92 -25.85 -12.51
C ASN A 447 -23.73 -26.75 -13.45
N ASN A 448 -24.28 -26.23 -14.55
CA ASN A 448 -25.17 -27.01 -15.43
C ASN A 448 -24.48 -27.59 -16.67
N ALA A 449 -23.23 -27.21 -16.94
CA ALA A 449 -22.50 -27.71 -18.08
C ALA A 449 -22.00 -29.13 -17.81
N THR A 450 -22.49 -30.12 -18.56
CA THR A 450 -21.93 -31.49 -18.56
C THR A 450 -20.44 -31.48 -18.94
N THR A 451 -20.08 -30.59 -19.87
CA THR A 451 -18.71 -30.24 -20.23
C THR A 451 -18.61 -28.72 -20.33
N LEU A 452 -17.69 -28.10 -19.59
CA LEU A 452 -17.48 -26.66 -19.68
C LEU A 452 -16.94 -26.29 -21.06
N PRO A 453 -17.51 -25.28 -21.75
CA PRO A 453 -16.98 -24.83 -23.02
C PRO A 453 -15.58 -24.26 -22.81
N GLU A 454 -14.59 -24.77 -23.54
CA GLU A 454 -13.22 -24.27 -23.47
C GLU A 454 -13.17 -22.78 -23.87
N LYS A 455 -12.39 -21.97 -23.15
CA LYS A 455 -12.16 -20.59 -23.55
C LYS A 455 -11.24 -20.61 -24.77
N THR A 456 -11.56 -19.84 -25.81
CA THR A 456 -10.58 -19.62 -26.87
C THR A 456 -9.34 -18.92 -26.27
N PRO A 457 -8.15 -19.04 -26.89
CA PRO A 457 -6.97 -18.31 -26.43
C PRO A 457 -7.23 -16.81 -26.27
N GLU A 458 -7.99 -16.20 -27.18
CA GLU A 458 -8.36 -14.78 -27.12
C GLU A 458 -9.20 -14.47 -25.89
N GLN A 459 -10.20 -15.29 -25.57
CA GLN A 459 -11.06 -15.12 -24.39
C GLN A 459 -10.26 -15.29 -23.09
N ALA A 460 -9.34 -16.26 -23.03
CA ALA A 460 -8.47 -16.48 -21.89
C ALA A 460 -7.53 -15.28 -21.66
N ILE A 461 -6.91 -14.77 -22.72
CA ILE A 461 -6.05 -13.57 -22.68
C ILE A 461 -6.86 -12.35 -22.24
N THR A 462 -8.03 -12.11 -22.85
CA THR A 462 -8.89 -10.97 -22.50
C THR A 462 -9.32 -11.02 -21.04
N SER A 463 -9.75 -12.18 -20.54
CA SER A 463 -10.12 -12.36 -19.12
C SER A 463 -8.95 -12.00 -18.20
N THR A 464 -7.74 -12.43 -18.56
CA THR A 464 -6.51 -12.18 -17.79
C THR A 464 -6.16 -10.69 -17.79
N LEU A 465 -6.14 -10.05 -18.97
CA LEU A 465 -5.82 -8.62 -19.10
C LEU A 465 -6.83 -7.72 -18.36
N ILE A 466 -8.11 -8.10 -18.33
CA ILE A 466 -9.14 -7.38 -17.57
C ILE A 466 -8.93 -7.57 -16.06
N ALA A 467 -8.67 -8.79 -15.60
CA ALA A 467 -8.48 -9.09 -14.18
C ALA A 467 -7.23 -8.39 -13.58
N PHE A 468 -6.14 -8.31 -14.35
CA PHE A 468 -4.94 -7.55 -13.97
C PHE A 468 -5.02 -6.06 -14.32
N ASN A 469 -6.14 -5.60 -14.88
CA ASN A 469 -6.38 -4.22 -15.29
C ASN A 469 -5.36 -3.68 -16.32
N CYS A 470 -4.68 -4.54 -17.08
CA CYS A 470 -3.68 -4.15 -18.07
C CYS A 470 -4.27 -3.28 -19.18
N VAL A 471 -5.51 -3.59 -19.58
CA VAL A 471 -6.26 -2.83 -20.60
C VAL A 471 -6.82 -1.51 -20.08
N ALA A 472 -6.49 -1.12 -18.84
CA ALA A 472 -6.80 0.21 -18.35
C ALA A 472 -5.99 1.30 -19.06
N CYS A 473 -4.79 0.95 -19.51
CA CYS A 473 -3.85 1.84 -20.19
C CYS A 473 -3.50 1.32 -21.57
N HIS A 474 -3.31 0.00 -21.71
CA HIS A 474 -3.02 -0.60 -22.99
C HIS A 474 -4.29 -0.84 -23.81
N GLN A 475 -4.17 -0.69 -25.13
CA GLN A 475 -5.20 -1.13 -26.06
C GLN A 475 -4.82 -2.46 -26.70
N ARG A 476 -5.81 -3.35 -26.88
CA ARG A 476 -5.69 -4.62 -27.63
C ARG A 476 -6.92 -4.81 -28.51
N GLY A 477 -6.75 -4.66 -29.81
CA GLY A 477 -7.87 -4.51 -30.75
C GLY A 477 -8.70 -3.30 -30.37
N GLU A 478 -10.01 -3.49 -30.22
CA GLU A 478 -10.95 -2.46 -29.76
C GLU A 478 -11.11 -2.41 -28.23
N LEU A 479 -10.40 -3.28 -27.49
CA LEU A 479 -10.49 -3.34 -26.03
C LEU A 479 -9.44 -2.46 -25.36
N GLY A 480 -9.87 -1.62 -24.42
CA GLY A 480 -8.97 -0.89 -23.52
C GLY A 480 -8.54 0.49 -24.03
N GLY A 481 -7.30 0.88 -23.72
CA GLY A 481 -6.74 2.21 -24.00
C GLY A 481 -6.88 3.19 -22.84
N VAL A 482 -6.22 4.34 -22.87
CA VAL A 482 -6.32 5.29 -21.76
C VAL A 482 -7.68 6.01 -21.79
N GLU A 483 -8.42 6.00 -20.66
CA GLU A 483 -9.69 6.75 -20.55
C GLU A 483 -9.45 8.25 -20.70
N SER A 484 -10.39 8.96 -21.36
CA SER A 484 -10.26 10.41 -21.60
C SER A 484 -9.99 11.22 -20.33
N GLY A 485 -10.68 10.89 -19.23
CA GLY A 485 -10.49 11.54 -17.93
C GLY A 485 -9.16 11.24 -17.24
N ARG A 486 -8.41 10.22 -17.71
CA ARG A 486 -7.06 9.87 -17.24
C ARG A 486 -5.98 10.29 -18.23
N ASN A 487 -6.35 10.58 -19.47
CA ASN A 487 -5.42 10.81 -20.58
C ASN A 487 -4.44 11.96 -20.30
N ALA A 488 -4.92 13.03 -19.67
CA ALA A 488 -4.09 14.18 -19.30
C ALA A 488 -3.03 13.87 -18.21
N LEU A 489 -3.14 12.72 -17.53
CA LEU A 489 -2.20 12.30 -16.49
C LEU A 489 -1.02 11.50 -17.06
N PHE A 490 -1.08 11.08 -18.33
CA PHE A 490 0.02 10.42 -19.04
C PHE A 490 0.85 11.49 -19.74
N GLN A 491 2.06 11.73 -19.23
CA GLN A 491 2.95 12.80 -19.64
C GLN A 491 4.24 12.24 -20.25
N SER A 492 5.01 13.14 -20.87
CA SER A 492 6.30 12.86 -21.46
C SER A 492 7.17 14.11 -21.41
N ASP A 493 8.47 13.97 -21.19
CA ASP A 493 9.44 15.07 -21.38
C ASP A 493 9.84 15.25 -22.85
N GLN A 494 9.37 14.35 -23.72
CA GLN A 494 9.47 14.41 -25.19
C GLN A 494 8.08 14.66 -25.79
N PRO A 495 7.55 15.89 -25.71
CA PRO A 495 6.22 16.22 -26.23
C PRO A 495 6.10 16.06 -27.75
N GLU A 496 7.21 16.14 -28.49
CA GLU A 496 7.28 15.96 -29.93
C GLU A 496 6.88 14.55 -30.40
N MET A 497 6.96 13.55 -29.52
CA MET A 497 6.54 12.17 -29.80
C MET A 497 5.02 11.97 -29.66
N GLY A 498 4.26 12.99 -29.22
CA GLY A 498 2.80 12.89 -29.09
C GLY A 498 2.34 11.74 -28.19
N ASP A 499 1.30 11.03 -28.60
CA ASP A 499 0.70 9.94 -27.84
C ASP A 499 1.64 8.73 -27.74
N GLU A 500 2.46 8.50 -28.77
CA GLU A 500 3.50 7.49 -28.77
C GLU A 500 4.57 7.77 -27.73
N GLY A 501 4.76 9.03 -27.32
CA GLY A 501 5.69 9.45 -26.27
C GLY A 501 5.21 9.16 -24.86
N ARG A 502 3.88 9.20 -24.63
CA ARG A 502 3.29 9.21 -23.28
C ARG A 502 2.35 8.05 -22.96
N ILE A 503 1.79 7.36 -23.97
CA ILE A 503 0.85 6.25 -23.77
C ILE A 503 1.57 4.90 -23.91
N PRO A 504 1.26 3.90 -23.06
CA PRO A 504 1.77 2.55 -23.21
C PRO A 504 1.40 1.93 -24.57
N PRO A 505 2.27 1.10 -25.18
CA PRO A 505 2.07 0.60 -26.54
C PRO A 505 0.83 -0.29 -26.67
N HIS A 506 0.27 -0.40 -27.88
CA HIS A 506 -0.76 -1.38 -28.17
C HIS A 506 -0.23 -2.82 -28.01
N LEU A 507 -1.05 -3.69 -27.43
CA LEU A 507 -0.73 -5.10 -27.24
C LEU A 507 -1.17 -5.98 -28.43
N THR A 508 -1.84 -5.40 -29.42
CA THR A 508 -2.22 -6.10 -30.66
C THR A 508 -0.96 -6.57 -31.41
N GLY A 509 -0.86 -7.87 -31.67
CA GLY A 509 0.26 -8.45 -32.41
C GLY A 509 1.61 -8.36 -31.69
N VAL A 510 1.64 -8.07 -30.38
CA VAL A 510 2.92 -7.93 -29.65
C VAL A 510 3.78 -9.19 -29.72
N GLY A 511 3.16 -10.37 -29.75
CA GLY A 511 3.85 -11.66 -29.86
C GLY A 511 4.55 -11.91 -31.19
N SER A 512 4.22 -11.16 -32.26
CA SER A 512 4.99 -11.20 -33.51
C SER A 512 6.12 -10.18 -33.55
N LYS A 513 6.15 -9.24 -32.59
CA LYS A 513 7.13 -8.15 -32.51
C LYS A 513 8.24 -8.42 -31.50
N LEU A 514 7.92 -9.03 -30.35
CA LEU A 514 8.85 -9.18 -29.23
C LEU A 514 9.29 -10.64 -29.05
N GLN A 515 10.57 -10.84 -28.74
CA GLN A 515 11.12 -12.16 -28.40
C GLN A 515 10.63 -12.61 -27.00
N PRO A 516 10.43 -13.91 -26.77
CA PRO A 516 9.99 -14.43 -25.46
C PRO A 516 10.89 -14.01 -24.29
N GLU A 517 12.21 -13.98 -24.49
CA GLU A 517 13.20 -13.57 -23.49
C GLU A 517 13.02 -12.10 -23.09
N TRP A 518 12.70 -11.24 -24.07
CA TRP A 518 12.43 -9.83 -23.83
C TRP A 518 11.13 -9.63 -23.04
N LEU A 519 10.06 -10.33 -23.43
CA LEU A 519 8.79 -10.30 -22.70
C LEU A 519 8.98 -10.72 -21.23
N LYS A 520 9.76 -11.78 -21.00
CA LYS A 520 10.08 -12.24 -19.65
C LYS A 520 10.85 -11.17 -18.86
N GLN A 521 11.85 -10.53 -19.46
CA GLN A 521 12.57 -9.44 -18.82
C GLN A 521 11.64 -8.29 -18.40
N VAL A 522 10.72 -7.88 -19.28
CA VAL A 522 9.76 -6.81 -18.97
C VAL A 522 8.83 -7.21 -17.81
N PHE A 523 8.35 -8.45 -17.76
CA PHE A 523 7.49 -8.90 -16.65
C PHE A 523 8.25 -9.06 -15.34
N ASP A 524 9.50 -9.52 -15.38
CA ASP A 524 10.30 -9.78 -14.19
C ASP A 524 10.92 -8.48 -13.60
N LYS A 525 11.26 -7.51 -14.47
CA LYS A 525 12.06 -6.32 -14.08
C LYS A 525 11.42 -4.98 -14.44
N GLY A 526 10.27 -4.99 -15.13
CA GLY A 526 9.71 -3.80 -15.77
C GLY A 526 10.48 -3.40 -17.04
N ALA A 527 9.94 -2.46 -17.81
CA ALA A 527 10.62 -1.84 -18.93
C ALA A 527 11.21 -0.49 -18.49
N LYS A 528 12.52 -0.31 -18.63
CA LYS A 528 13.22 0.97 -18.38
C LYS A 528 13.64 1.67 -19.68
N ASP A 529 13.18 1.16 -20.81
CA ASP A 529 13.61 1.58 -22.16
C ASP A 529 12.94 2.87 -22.64
N ARG A 530 11.93 3.37 -21.91
CA ARG A 530 11.23 4.62 -22.18
C ARG A 530 11.31 5.56 -20.98
N PRO A 531 12.51 6.06 -20.64
CA PRO A 531 12.72 6.91 -19.45
C PRO A 531 12.00 8.26 -19.53
N TYR A 532 11.57 8.64 -20.73
CA TYR A 532 10.81 9.86 -21.03
C TYR A 532 9.31 9.77 -20.67
N MET A 533 8.77 8.58 -20.38
CA MET A 533 7.37 8.41 -19.98
C MET A 533 7.18 8.61 -18.48
N PHE A 534 6.14 9.35 -18.09
CA PHE A 534 5.76 9.48 -16.68
C PHE A 534 4.29 9.86 -16.44
#